data_AF-A0A8S0UID3-F1
#
_entry.id   AF-A0A8S0UID3-F1
#
_cell.length_a   1.000
_cell.length_b   1.000
_cell.length_c   1.000
_cell.angle_alpha   90.00
_cell.angle_beta   90.00
_cell.angle_gamma   90.00
#
_symmetry.space_group_name_H-M   'P 1'
#
loop_
_entity.id
_entity.type
_entity.pdbx_description
1 polymer ?
#
loop_
_entity_poly.entity_id
_entity_poly.type
_entity_poly.pdbx_seq_one_letter_code
_entity_poly.pdbx_strand_id
1 'polypeptide(L)'
;MEVHQNQLQSINNKEEKQTDIWQLFREAQQNILYLNKQRLTAIEELDRVKNERQSLVNKIEQLEAKKQGNTRRDKLAISSELLLRIDSMVLTGIIGGREASDFRKLIMDSRGGVTDDLYDTIYKKDAELLAKLRHFSVKGKKKGFHIVHICTEMEPVVSVGILASYVTGISLALQRKGNLVEVILPKYAELNLDEVQGFREVEAQLYSYFNGQLHENKVWTGVVHGIGVTFIQPVYYSSFFSQERVYGYSNDFERFTYFSRASLDYIVKSGKQPDVLHIHNWQTSIIGPLFWDVFVNQGLEGTRILLTCQGFDSQCLEQPEKLALCGLDPSRLYRLDRLQDNKKAHLVNILKGGVVFSNKVIIMTSIQSKDQIISGLGHGLQPTLTIHKEKLLIAPRGFDKSIWDPSLDKFLPQNYSADNVNGKSVCKVSLQRHLDLPQQASKILVGCIYSDISEFDLENLKMLVWMASKKGVQFIFMGFSQSAGISTALEFFKEEMKVFYLHFLLSANCFSREPFIGLDE
;
A
#
# COMPACT_ATOMS: atom_id res chain seq x y z
N MET A 1 -77.89 65.75 46.15
CA MET A 1 -76.68 66.22 45.43
C MET A 1 -75.48 65.29 45.58
N GLU A 2 -75.39 64.44 46.62
CA GLU A 2 -74.24 63.53 46.82
C GLU A 2 -74.22 62.27 45.92
N VAL A 3 -75.34 61.85 45.33
CA VAL A 3 -75.39 60.62 44.49
C VAL A 3 -74.82 60.84 43.09
N HIS A 4 -74.83 62.08 42.57
CA HIS A 4 -74.27 62.40 41.25
C HIS A 4 -72.75 62.61 41.26
N GLN A 5 -72.15 63.05 42.39
CA GLN A 5 -70.69 63.21 42.48
C GLN A 5 -69.93 61.87 42.54
N ASN A 6 -70.51 60.85 43.19
CA ASN A 6 -69.88 59.52 43.30
C ASN A 6 -69.87 58.72 41.99
N GLN A 7 -70.83 58.94 41.08
CA GLN A 7 -70.83 58.27 39.76
C GLN A 7 -69.80 58.89 38.79
N LEU A 8 -69.61 60.21 38.82
CA LEU A 8 -68.59 60.90 38.01
C LEU A 8 -67.16 60.57 38.47
N GLN A 9 -66.90 60.44 39.77
CA GLN A 9 -65.60 59.98 40.29
C GLN A 9 -65.29 58.51 39.97
N SER A 10 -66.31 57.65 39.87
CA SER A 10 -66.17 56.23 39.51
C SER A 10 -65.85 56.03 38.02
N ILE A 11 -66.39 56.89 37.15
CA ILE A 11 -66.15 56.85 35.69
C ILE A 11 -64.76 57.41 35.36
N ASN A 12 -64.36 58.55 35.95
CA ASN A 12 -63.01 59.09 35.79
C ASN A 12 -61.91 58.12 36.27
N ASN A 13 -62.11 57.45 37.41
CA ASN A 13 -61.15 56.44 37.91
C ASN A 13 -61.04 55.19 37.02
N LYS A 14 -62.07 54.85 36.23
CA LYS A 14 -62.04 53.74 35.27
C LYS A 14 -61.34 54.14 33.97
N GLU A 15 -61.56 55.36 33.49
CA GLU A 15 -60.87 55.89 32.31
C GLU A 15 -59.37 56.11 32.55
N GLU A 16 -58.97 56.63 33.72
CA GLU A 16 -57.56 56.77 34.12
C GLU A 16 -56.85 55.41 34.24
N LYS A 17 -57.48 54.41 34.89
CA LYS A 17 -56.92 53.05 34.96
C LYS A 17 -56.80 52.37 33.60
N GLN A 18 -57.73 52.64 32.68
CA GLN A 18 -57.70 52.06 31.35
C GLN A 18 -56.61 52.72 30.48
N THR A 19 -56.37 54.02 30.63
CA THR A 19 -55.25 54.71 29.98
C THR A 19 -53.89 54.25 30.51
N ASP A 20 -53.78 54.00 31.81
CA ASP A 20 -52.55 53.50 32.47
C ASP A 20 -52.20 52.08 32.00
N ILE A 21 -53.19 51.20 31.84
CA ILE A 21 -53.00 49.84 31.27
C ILE A 21 -52.54 49.90 29.80
N TRP A 22 -53.10 50.81 29.00
CA TRP A 22 -52.69 50.98 27.60
C TRP A 22 -51.27 51.55 27.46
N GLN A 23 -50.84 52.36 28.43
CA GLN A 23 -49.48 52.86 28.48
C GLN A 23 -48.48 51.76 28.85
N LEU A 24 -48.78 50.96 29.88
CA LEU A 24 -48.00 49.77 30.25
C LEU A 24 -47.90 48.76 29.10
N PHE A 25 -48.98 48.56 28.33
CA PHE A 25 -48.96 47.67 27.18
C PHE A 25 -48.05 48.18 26.05
N ARG A 26 -48.05 49.50 25.80
CA ARG A 26 -47.13 50.11 24.82
C ARG A 26 -45.67 50.02 25.25
N GLU A 27 -45.38 50.26 26.53
CA GLU A 27 -44.03 50.11 27.08
C GLU A 27 -43.55 48.66 27.02
N ALA A 28 -44.42 47.69 27.34
CA ALA A 28 -44.11 46.27 27.21
C ALA A 28 -43.78 45.89 25.76
N GLN A 29 -44.55 46.38 24.79
CA GLN A 29 -44.27 46.13 23.36
C GLN A 29 -42.93 46.75 22.92
N GLN A 30 -42.60 47.96 23.36
CA GLN A 30 -41.31 48.58 23.06
C GLN A 30 -40.14 47.82 23.69
N ASN A 31 -40.28 47.37 24.94
CA ASN A 31 -39.25 46.58 25.61
C ASN A 31 -39.02 45.22 24.94
N ILE A 32 -40.09 44.55 24.48
CA ILE A 32 -39.96 43.30 23.72
C ILE A 32 -39.23 43.54 22.40
N LEU A 33 -39.55 44.63 21.68
CA LEU A 33 -38.89 44.97 20.43
C LEU A 33 -37.39 45.27 20.64
N TYR A 34 -37.07 46.00 21.71
CA TYR A 34 -35.69 46.33 22.09
C TYR A 34 -34.88 45.06 22.43
N LEU A 35 -35.43 44.17 23.25
CA LEU A 35 -34.80 42.91 23.63
C LEU A 35 -34.60 41.98 22.42
N ASN A 36 -35.57 41.91 21.51
CA ASN A 36 -35.43 41.11 20.30
C ASN A 36 -34.34 41.66 19.37
N LYS A 37 -34.20 42.99 19.28
CA LYS A 37 -33.12 43.62 18.51
C LYS A 37 -31.75 43.29 19.11
N GLN A 38 -31.60 43.36 20.43
CA GLN A 38 -30.34 42.99 21.09
C GLN A 38 -30.01 41.50 20.95
N ARG A 39 -31.01 40.61 21.02
CA ARG A 39 -30.82 39.17 20.78
C ARG A 39 -30.33 38.90 19.36
N LEU A 40 -30.86 39.61 18.37
CA LEU A 40 -30.42 39.46 16.98
C LEU A 40 -28.93 39.82 16.83
N THR A 41 -28.53 40.96 17.40
CA THR A 41 -27.12 41.40 17.37
C THR A 41 -26.18 40.43 18.08
N ALA A 42 -26.59 39.89 19.24
CA ALA A 42 -25.81 38.89 19.97
C ALA A 42 -25.66 37.56 19.20
N ILE A 43 -26.68 37.16 18.44
CA ILE A 43 -26.64 35.96 17.58
C ILE A 43 -25.67 36.18 16.41
N GLU A 44 -25.71 37.35 15.77
CA GLU A 44 -24.78 37.70 14.68
C GLU A 44 -23.32 37.73 15.14
N GLU A 45 -23.05 38.27 16.34
CA GLU A 45 -21.71 38.23 16.94
C GLU A 45 -21.26 36.81 17.28
N LEU A 46 -22.16 35.97 17.80
CA LEU A 46 -21.86 34.57 18.11
C LEU A 46 -21.50 33.78 16.85
N ASP A 47 -22.25 33.96 15.76
CA ASP A 47 -21.96 33.31 14.47
C ASP A 47 -20.63 33.78 13.88
N ARG A 48 -20.30 35.07 14.04
CA ARG A 48 -18.99 35.60 13.64
C ARG A 48 -17.84 34.95 14.42
N VAL A 49 -17.95 34.89 15.75
CA VAL A 49 -16.95 34.25 16.61
C VAL A 49 -16.82 32.75 16.31
N LYS A 50 -17.93 32.07 16.01
CA LYS A 50 -17.94 30.65 15.65
C LYS A 50 -17.20 30.39 14.33
N ASN A 51 -17.40 31.26 13.33
CA ASN A 51 -16.70 31.19 12.05
C ASN A 51 -15.19 31.46 12.20
N GLU A 52 -14.81 32.45 13.00
CA GLU A 52 -13.39 32.75 13.29
C GLU A 52 -12.72 31.59 14.05
N ARG A 53 -13.40 31.02 15.05
CA ARG A 53 -12.91 29.83 15.75
C ARG A 53 -12.70 28.65 14.81
N GLN A 54 -13.64 28.38 13.90
CA GLN A 54 -13.52 27.30 12.93
C GLN A 54 -12.32 27.52 11.98
N SER A 55 -12.10 28.75 11.54
CA SER A 55 -10.95 29.13 10.72
C SER A 55 -9.61 28.92 11.46
N LEU A 56 -9.55 29.30 12.74
CA LEU A 56 -8.37 29.11 13.58
C LEU A 56 -8.07 27.63 13.85
N VAL A 57 -9.09 26.81 14.10
CA VAL A 57 -8.95 25.35 14.27
C VAL A 57 -8.39 24.72 13.00
N ASN A 58 -8.96 25.04 11.83
CA ASN A 58 -8.46 24.55 10.55
C ASN A 58 -6.98 24.94 10.31
N LYS A 59 -6.57 26.14 10.75
CA LYS A 59 -5.20 26.62 10.62
C LYS A 59 -4.23 25.93 11.58
N ILE A 60 -4.66 25.64 12.80
CA ILE A 60 -3.89 24.84 13.78
C ILE A 60 -3.68 23.43 13.24
N GLU A 61 -4.73 22.78 12.74
CA GLU A 61 -4.64 21.44 12.16
C GLU A 61 -3.70 21.39 10.93
N GLN A 62 -3.73 22.41 10.07
CA GLN A 62 -2.76 22.53 8.96
C GLN A 62 -1.31 22.70 9.44
N LEU A 63 -1.09 23.44 10.52
CA LEU A 63 0.24 23.66 11.10
C LEU A 63 0.76 22.44 11.84
N GLU A 64 -0.10 21.71 12.56
CA GLU A 64 0.26 20.46 13.24
C GLU A 64 0.56 19.34 12.24
N ALA A 65 -0.23 19.24 11.16
CA ALA A 65 0.04 18.31 10.06
C ALA A 65 1.38 18.59 9.36
N LYS A 66 1.73 19.87 9.16
CA LYS A 66 3.06 20.27 8.63
C LYS A 66 4.20 19.93 9.60
N LYS A 67 4.00 20.13 10.91
CA LYS A 67 5.03 19.92 11.95
C LYS A 67 5.34 18.45 12.22
N GLN A 68 4.33 17.59 12.31
CA GLN A 68 4.54 16.15 12.51
C GLN A 68 4.97 15.42 11.22
N GLY A 69 4.55 15.93 10.05
CA GLY A 69 4.93 15.40 8.75
C GLY A 69 6.41 15.60 8.40
N ASN A 70 6.96 16.80 8.59
CA ASN A 70 8.36 17.08 8.18
C ASN A 70 9.39 16.34 9.06
N THR A 71 9.29 16.42 10.38
CA THR A 71 10.40 16.04 11.28
C THR A 71 10.78 14.54 11.27
N ARG A 72 9.87 13.63 10.91
CA ARG A 72 10.10 12.18 10.90
C ARG A 72 10.22 11.59 9.49
N ARG A 73 9.54 12.18 8.51
CA ARG A 73 9.57 11.78 7.10
C ARG A 73 10.89 12.19 6.44
N ASP A 74 11.46 13.32 6.84
CA ASP A 74 12.76 13.79 6.36
C ASP A 74 13.90 12.85 6.80
N LYS A 75 13.93 12.41 8.07
CA LYS A 75 15.01 11.55 8.62
C LYS A 75 15.17 10.19 7.94
N LEU A 76 14.06 9.55 7.57
CA LEU A 76 14.08 8.26 6.87
C LEU A 76 14.50 8.42 5.41
N ALA A 77 13.99 9.44 4.71
CA ALA A 77 14.39 9.75 3.35
C ALA A 77 15.89 10.07 3.23
N ILE A 78 16.43 10.84 4.17
CA ILE A 78 17.86 11.15 4.30
C ILE A 78 18.70 9.87 4.42
N SER A 79 18.28 8.93 5.25
CA SER A 79 19.03 7.69 5.49
C SER A 79 19.11 6.85 4.21
N SER A 80 18.00 6.72 3.49
CA SER A 80 17.99 6.01 2.20
C SER A 80 18.82 6.71 1.13
N GLU A 81 18.74 8.04 1.03
CA GLU A 81 19.54 8.79 0.05
C GLU A 81 21.05 8.61 0.31
N LEU A 82 21.47 8.66 1.58
CA LEU A 82 22.87 8.41 1.96
C LEU A 82 23.34 7.00 1.59
N LEU A 83 22.48 5.99 1.79
CA LEU A 83 22.78 4.60 1.45
C LEU A 83 22.90 4.39 -0.06
N LEU A 84 21.97 4.93 -0.85
CA LEU A 84 22.03 4.88 -2.31
C LEU A 84 23.29 5.59 -2.84
N ARG A 85 23.69 6.67 -2.18
CA ARG A 85 24.89 7.40 -2.55
C ARG A 85 26.17 6.62 -2.23
N ILE A 86 26.22 5.91 -1.10
CA ILE A 86 27.28 4.95 -0.80
C ILE A 86 27.34 3.87 -1.88
N ASP A 87 26.19 3.34 -2.31
CA ASP A 87 26.14 2.31 -3.36
C ASP A 87 26.65 2.85 -4.70
N SER A 88 26.26 4.07 -5.07
CA SER A 88 26.78 4.77 -6.25
C SER A 88 28.31 4.94 -6.18
N MET A 89 28.87 5.27 -5.01
CA MET A 89 30.32 5.36 -4.81
C MET A 89 31.01 4.00 -4.93
N VAL A 90 30.40 2.91 -4.49
CA VAL A 90 30.96 1.55 -4.69
C VAL A 90 30.94 1.19 -6.18
N LEU A 91 29.81 1.43 -6.84
CA LEU A 91 29.62 1.09 -8.25
C LEU A 91 30.57 1.86 -9.19
N THR A 92 30.88 3.11 -8.86
CA THR A 92 31.82 3.98 -9.58
C THR A 92 33.29 3.77 -9.16
N GLY A 93 33.55 2.92 -8.15
CA GLY A 93 34.89 2.60 -7.67
C GLY A 93 35.53 3.65 -6.75
N ILE A 94 34.75 4.60 -6.23
CA ILE A 94 35.21 5.64 -5.29
C ILE A 94 35.56 5.02 -3.92
N ILE A 95 34.83 4.00 -3.47
CA ILE A 95 35.07 3.28 -2.21
C ILE A 95 34.98 1.77 -2.38
N GLY A 96 35.67 1.02 -1.50
CA GLY A 96 35.61 -0.45 -1.48
C GLY A 96 34.43 -1.00 -0.69
N GLY A 97 34.02 -2.25 -0.99
CA GLY A 97 32.85 -2.87 -0.36
C GLY A 97 32.92 -3.04 1.17
N ARG A 98 34.12 -3.22 1.75
CA ARG A 98 34.30 -3.30 3.21
C ARG A 98 33.99 -1.96 3.89
N GLU A 99 34.58 -0.88 3.37
CA GLU A 99 34.34 0.48 3.88
C GLU A 99 32.87 0.89 3.70
N ALA A 100 32.27 0.57 2.55
CA ALA A 100 30.85 0.82 2.31
C ALA A 100 29.96 0.07 3.33
N SER A 101 30.29 -1.17 3.66
CA SER A 101 29.54 -1.96 4.65
C SER A 101 29.59 -1.32 6.04
N ASP A 102 30.74 -0.77 6.43
CA ASP A 102 30.88 -0.04 7.70
C ASP A 102 30.04 1.24 7.71
N PHE A 103 30.01 2.00 6.60
CA PHE A 103 29.17 3.20 6.49
C PHE A 103 27.68 2.90 6.47
N ARG A 104 27.25 1.84 5.76
CA ARG A 104 25.85 1.39 5.80
C ARG A 104 25.46 1.07 7.23
N LYS A 105 26.29 0.31 7.94
CA LYS A 105 26.05 -0.04 9.35
C LYS A 105 25.98 1.20 10.25
N LEU A 106 26.86 2.18 10.04
CA LEU A 106 26.86 3.44 10.78
C LEU A 106 25.54 4.21 10.59
N ILE A 107 25.08 4.35 9.34
CA ILE A 107 23.80 5.03 9.04
C ILE A 107 22.65 4.28 9.71
N MET A 108 22.67 2.95 9.62
CA MET A 108 21.63 2.08 10.17
C MET A 108 21.54 2.07 11.69
N ASP A 109 22.68 2.13 12.37
CA ASP A 109 22.74 2.11 13.83
C ASP A 109 22.39 3.51 14.43
N SER A 110 22.37 4.56 13.61
CA SER A 110 22.10 5.93 14.07
C SER A 110 20.59 6.19 14.23
N ARG A 111 20.06 6.10 15.46
CA ARG A 111 18.69 6.56 15.78
C ARG A 111 18.56 8.09 15.81
N GLY A 112 18.77 8.73 14.66
CA GLY A 112 18.37 10.11 14.40
C GLY A 112 19.35 11.22 14.79
N GLY A 113 20.50 10.90 15.40
CA GLY A 113 21.53 11.89 15.75
C GLY A 113 22.53 12.16 14.62
N VAL A 114 23.08 11.10 14.01
CA VAL A 114 24.06 11.23 12.90
C VAL A 114 23.39 11.75 11.62
N THR A 115 22.13 11.40 11.38
CA THR A 115 21.34 11.87 10.23
C THR A 115 21.10 13.38 10.26
N ASP A 116 20.97 13.98 11.45
CA ASP A 116 20.75 15.42 11.59
C ASP A 116 22.04 16.19 11.25
N ASP A 117 23.21 15.69 11.69
CA ASP A 117 24.53 16.29 11.37
C ASP A 117 24.97 16.04 9.91
N LEU A 118 24.44 14.99 9.29
CA LEU A 118 24.70 14.66 7.89
C LEU A 118 23.75 15.36 6.91
N TYR A 119 22.64 15.95 7.38
CA TYR A 119 21.62 16.58 6.53
C TYR A 119 22.19 17.59 5.53
N ASP A 120 23.01 18.52 6.03
CA ASP A 120 23.67 19.57 5.22
C ASP A 120 24.74 19.01 4.25
N THR A 121 25.03 17.72 4.34
CA THR A 121 26.12 17.05 3.59
C THR A 121 25.59 16.20 2.45
N ILE A 122 24.30 15.87 2.44
CA ILE A 122 23.68 15.09 1.36
C ILE A 122 23.74 15.83 0.02
N TYR A 123 23.77 17.16 0.04
CA TYR A 123 23.89 17.99 -1.16
C TYR A 123 25.34 18.32 -1.57
N LYS A 124 26.32 17.95 -0.73
CA LYS A 124 27.75 18.21 -0.99
C LYS A 124 28.34 17.14 -1.89
N LYS A 125 29.56 17.29 -2.42
CA LYS A 125 30.20 16.28 -3.30
C LYS A 125 30.55 14.99 -2.54
N ASP A 126 30.71 13.87 -3.26
CA ASP A 126 30.96 12.54 -2.68
C ASP A 126 32.19 12.54 -1.74
N ALA A 127 33.26 13.26 -2.11
CA ALA A 127 34.46 13.40 -1.29
C ALA A 127 34.19 14.04 0.10
N GLU A 128 33.31 15.04 0.17
CA GLU A 128 32.97 15.73 1.42
C GLU A 128 32.07 14.86 2.31
N LEU A 129 31.14 14.12 1.70
CA LEU A 129 30.32 13.15 2.42
C LEU A 129 31.18 12.03 3.02
N LEU A 130 32.14 11.49 2.26
CA LEU A 130 33.05 10.46 2.72
C LEU A 130 33.92 10.90 3.89
N ALA A 131 34.44 12.12 3.85
CA ALA A 131 35.22 12.67 4.95
C ALA A 131 34.42 12.70 6.26
N LYS A 132 33.13 13.06 6.20
CA LYS A 132 32.24 13.01 7.37
C LYS A 132 31.91 11.59 7.81
N LEU A 133 31.57 10.68 6.90
CA LEU A 133 31.24 9.28 7.26
C LEU A 133 32.40 8.57 7.97
N ARG A 134 33.65 8.80 7.52
CA ARG A 134 34.86 8.28 8.18
C ARG A 134 35.03 8.80 9.61
N HIS A 135 34.60 10.03 9.88
CA HIS A 135 34.71 10.64 11.19
C HIS A 135 33.75 10.03 12.23
N PHE A 136 32.57 9.58 11.81
CA PHE A 136 31.52 9.08 12.70
C PHE A 136 31.60 7.58 13.02
N SER A 137 32.47 6.82 12.36
CA SER A 137 32.52 5.35 12.44
C SER A 137 33.15 4.80 13.74
N VAL A 138 32.65 5.20 14.91
CA VAL A 138 32.97 4.56 16.21
C VAL A 138 31.80 4.72 17.19
N LYS A 139 30.88 3.74 17.25
CA LYS A 139 30.13 3.28 18.45
C LYS A 139 29.06 2.27 18.05
N GLY A 140 28.94 1.17 18.82
CA GLY A 140 27.94 0.13 18.58
C GLY A 140 26.80 0.12 19.59
N LYS A 141 25.58 -0.22 19.13
CA LYS A 141 24.62 -1.15 19.78
C LYS A 141 23.30 -1.31 18.98
N LYS A 142 22.83 -2.58 18.94
CA LYS A 142 21.61 -3.20 18.33
C LYS A 142 21.35 -2.91 16.83
N LYS A 143 21.82 -3.87 16.01
CA LYS A 143 21.59 -3.97 14.56
C LYS A 143 20.10 -4.19 14.23
N GLY A 144 19.50 -3.29 13.46
CA GLY A 144 18.36 -3.63 12.61
C GLY A 144 18.81 -4.56 11.48
N PHE A 145 17.88 -5.28 10.85
CA PHE A 145 18.21 -6.12 9.69
C PHE A 145 18.32 -5.28 8.43
N HIS A 146 19.20 -5.67 7.52
CA HIS A 146 19.22 -5.22 6.14
C HIS A 146 18.42 -6.15 5.24
N ILE A 147 17.32 -5.65 4.71
CA ILE A 147 16.33 -6.39 3.92
C ILE A 147 16.25 -5.76 2.54
N VAL A 148 16.50 -6.57 1.51
CA VAL A 148 16.33 -6.14 0.12
C VAL A 148 15.18 -6.93 -0.48
N HIS A 149 14.10 -6.24 -0.85
CA HIS A 149 13.05 -6.83 -1.64
C HIS A 149 13.45 -6.83 -3.12
N ILE A 150 13.26 -7.96 -3.79
CA ILE A 150 13.37 -8.05 -5.25
C ILE A 150 12.00 -8.43 -5.74
N CYS A 151 11.33 -7.51 -6.42
CA CYS A 151 9.95 -7.67 -6.86
C CYS A 151 9.73 -7.07 -8.24
N THR A 152 8.54 -7.28 -8.78
CA THR A 152 8.11 -6.79 -10.08
C THR A 152 7.28 -5.52 -9.99
N GLU A 153 6.74 -5.21 -8.82
CA GLU A 153 5.82 -4.08 -8.61
C GLU A 153 5.96 -3.52 -7.19
N MET A 154 5.70 -2.21 -7.06
CA MET A 154 5.77 -1.45 -5.81
C MET A 154 4.97 -0.15 -5.98
N GLU A 155 4.06 0.15 -5.06
CA GLU A 155 3.34 1.43 -5.08
C GLU A 155 4.22 2.59 -4.58
N PRO A 156 4.12 3.78 -5.17
CA PRO A 156 3.24 4.16 -6.28
C PRO A 156 3.89 4.02 -7.67
N VAL A 157 5.10 3.47 -7.76
CA VAL A 157 5.92 3.50 -9.00
C VAL A 157 5.38 2.56 -10.07
N VAL A 158 5.05 1.33 -9.68
CA VAL A 158 4.50 0.27 -10.53
C VAL A 158 3.31 -0.34 -9.78
N SER A 159 2.12 0.18 -10.04
CA SER A 159 0.89 -0.15 -9.31
C SER A 159 -0.03 -1.05 -10.13
N VAL A 160 0.38 -2.31 -10.33
CA VAL A 160 -0.38 -3.27 -11.16
C VAL A 160 -1.29 -4.16 -10.34
N GLY A 161 -0.77 -4.78 -9.28
CA GLY A 161 -1.50 -5.76 -8.48
C GLY A 161 -1.34 -5.56 -6.98
N ILE A 162 -1.81 -6.55 -6.24
CA ILE A 162 -1.77 -6.58 -4.77
C ILE A 162 -0.32 -6.69 -4.25
N LEU A 163 0.61 -7.19 -5.06
CA LEU A 163 2.01 -7.26 -4.63
C LEU A 163 2.59 -5.84 -4.48
N ALA A 164 2.15 -4.88 -5.30
CA ALA A 164 2.65 -3.51 -5.27
C ALA A 164 2.37 -2.84 -3.91
N SER A 165 1.11 -2.85 -3.47
CA SER A 165 0.69 -2.30 -2.18
C SER A 165 1.29 -3.09 -1.00
N TYR A 166 1.40 -4.41 -1.14
CA TYR A 166 2.04 -5.26 -0.14
C TYR A 166 3.51 -4.88 0.08
N VAL A 167 4.32 -4.78 -0.99
CA VAL A 167 5.75 -4.44 -0.91
C VAL A 167 5.93 -3.08 -0.24
N THR A 168 5.15 -2.09 -0.62
CA THR A 168 5.21 -0.75 -0.01
C THR A 168 4.82 -0.80 1.47
N GLY A 169 3.70 -1.46 1.81
CA GLY A 169 3.23 -1.57 3.19
C GLY A 169 4.19 -2.32 4.11
N ILE A 170 4.73 -3.47 3.67
CA ILE A 170 5.68 -4.24 4.47
C ILE A 170 7.01 -3.50 4.64
N SER A 171 7.47 -2.82 3.58
CA SER A 171 8.71 -2.03 3.63
C SER A 171 8.60 -0.91 4.64
N LEU A 172 7.51 -0.15 4.62
CA LEU A 172 7.25 0.91 5.60
C LEU A 172 7.12 0.36 7.03
N ALA A 173 6.44 -0.77 7.21
CA ALA A 173 6.30 -1.40 8.51
C ALA A 173 7.67 -1.85 9.08
N LEU A 174 8.52 -2.45 8.25
CA LEU A 174 9.87 -2.89 8.62
C LEU A 174 10.78 -1.70 8.92
N GLN A 175 10.72 -0.62 8.15
CA GLN A 175 11.44 0.61 8.43
C GLN A 175 11.01 1.25 9.75
N ARG A 176 9.70 1.31 10.04
CA ARG A 176 9.17 1.80 11.34
C ARG A 176 9.69 0.97 12.53
N LYS A 177 10.11 -0.28 12.31
CA LYS A 177 10.76 -1.14 13.30
C LYS A 177 12.28 -0.96 13.38
N GLY A 178 12.87 -0.11 12.54
CA GLY A 178 14.30 0.23 12.52
C GLY A 178 15.15 -0.66 11.62
N ASN A 179 14.55 -1.34 10.64
CA ASN A 179 15.29 -2.14 9.64
C ASN A 179 15.65 -1.28 8.42
N LEU A 180 16.74 -1.64 7.73
CA LEU A 180 17.03 -1.11 6.41
C LEU A 180 16.18 -1.87 5.43
N VAL A 181 15.38 -1.15 4.65
CA VAL A 181 14.62 -1.75 3.57
C VAL A 181 14.94 -1.04 2.27
N GLU A 182 15.29 -1.84 1.27
CA GLU A 182 15.49 -1.41 -0.10
C GLU A 182 14.66 -2.28 -1.04
N VAL A 183 14.33 -1.75 -2.21
CA VAL A 183 13.56 -2.46 -3.22
C VAL A 183 14.27 -2.38 -4.57
N ILE A 184 14.44 -3.52 -5.22
CA ILE A 184 14.96 -3.61 -6.59
C ILE A 184 13.81 -3.97 -7.51
N LEU A 185 13.64 -3.19 -8.58
CA LEU A 185 12.58 -3.31 -9.59
C LEU A 185 13.18 -3.34 -11.01
N PRO A 186 12.48 -3.94 -11.98
CA PRO A 186 12.79 -3.71 -13.39
C PRO A 186 12.50 -2.24 -13.76
N LYS A 187 13.30 -1.65 -14.64
CA LYS A 187 12.98 -0.35 -15.20
C LYS A 187 11.99 -0.51 -16.36
N TYR A 188 10.69 -0.44 -16.05
CA TYR A 188 9.65 -0.43 -17.08
C TYR A 188 9.68 0.84 -17.94
N ALA A 189 9.08 0.78 -19.13
CA ALA A 189 8.88 1.96 -19.99
C ALA A 189 8.03 3.02 -19.27
N GLU A 190 6.93 2.58 -18.66
CA GLU A 190 6.02 3.44 -17.90
C GLU A 190 6.27 3.21 -16.41
N LEU A 191 6.82 4.24 -15.75
CA LEU A 191 7.00 4.32 -14.31
C LEU A 191 6.40 5.64 -13.86
N ASN A 192 5.70 5.64 -12.72
CA ASN A 192 5.31 6.90 -12.09
C ASN A 192 6.54 7.50 -11.38
N LEU A 193 7.34 8.26 -12.13
CA LEU A 193 8.58 8.85 -11.65
C LEU A 193 8.38 10.10 -10.79
N ASP A 194 7.20 10.74 -10.85
CA ASP A 194 6.90 11.94 -10.06
C ASP A 194 6.98 11.68 -8.55
N GLU A 195 6.73 10.44 -8.15
CA GLU A 195 6.79 9.97 -6.77
C GLU A 195 8.19 9.47 -6.35
N VAL A 196 9.15 9.45 -7.28
CA VAL A 196 10.52 8.97 -7.03
C VAL A 196 11.46 10.15 -6.82
N GLN A 197 11.81 10.41 -5.56
CA GLN A 197 12.73 11.48 -5.21
C GLN A 197 14.17 11.11 -5.59
N GLY A 198 14.94 12.08 -6.10
CA GLY A 198 16.34 11.86 -6.42
C GLY A 198 16.59 10.86 -7.55
N PHE A 199 15.60 10.62 -8.42
CA PHE A 199 15.71 9.68 -9.53
C PHE A 199 16.86 10.04 -10.47
N ARG A 200 17.85 9.14 -10.59
CA ARG A 200 19.03 9.36 -11.44
C ARG A 200 19.64 8.05 -11.92
N GLU A 201 20.29 8.12 -13.08
CA GLU A 201 21.17 7.06 -13.56
C GLU A 201 22.47 7.06 -12.74
N VAL A 202 22.94 5.88 -12.35
CA VAL A 202 24.25 5.68 -11.76
C VAL A 202 25.21 5.27 -12.88
N GLU A 203 26.19 6.10 -13.17
CA GLU A 203 27.23 5.82 -14.19
C GLU A 203 28.15 4.70 -13.73
N ALA A 204 27.72 3.45 -13.94
CA ALA A 204 28.45 2.27 -13.51
C ALA A 204 28.35 1.13 -14.51
N GLN A 205 29.45 0.41 -14.64
CA GLN A 205 29.53 -0.79 -15.46
C GLN A 205 28.96 -1.99 -14.68
N LEU A 206 27.70 -2.33 -14.96
CA LEU A 206 27.04 -3.54 -14.46
C LEU A 206 26.79 -4.51 -15.61
N TYR A 207 27.41 -5.69 -15.55
CA TYR A 207 27.21 -6.76 -16.53
C TYR A 207 26.58 -7.98 -15.85
N SER A 208 25.62 -8.59 -16.54
CA SER A 208 24.91 -9.78 -16.05
C SER A 208 24.98 -10.89 -17.09
N TYR A 209 25.24 -12.12 -16.65
CA TYR A 209 25.25 -13.26 -17.56
C TYR A 209 23.83 -13.56 -18.04
N PHE A 210 23.65 -13.65 -19.36
CA PHE A 210 22.45 -14.20 -19.93
C PHE A 210 22.75 -14.88 -21.28
N ASN A 211 22.15 -16.04 -21.53
CA ASN A 211 22.22 -16.76 -22.80
C ASN A 211 23.65 -16.92 -23.36
N GLY A 212 24.62 -17.27 -22.51
CA GLY A 212 26.00 -17.53 -22.89
C GLY A 212 26.92 -16.31 -22.93
N GLN A 213 26.42 -15.09 -22.65
CA GLN A 213 27.21 -13.86 -22.74
C GLN A 213 26.97 -12.93 -21.55
N LEU A 214 27.87 -11.96 -21.36
CA LEU A 214 27.70 -10.87 -20.40
C LEU A 214 27.02 -9.69 -21.10
N HIS A 215 25.92 -9.21 -20.53
CA HIS A 215 25.14 -8.09 -21.07
C HIS A 215 25.14 -6.91 -20.12
N GLU A 216 25.35 -5.71 -20.67
CA GLU A 216 25.35 -4.46 -19.94
C GLU A 216 23.95 -4.09 -19.40
N ASN A 217 23.95 -3.47 -18.22
CA ASN A 217 22.79 -2.95 -17.52
C ASN A 217 23.04 -1.52 -17.08
N LYS A 218 22.04 -0.66 -17.28
CA LYS A 218 21.98 0.65 -16.62
C LYS A 218 21.28 0.51 -15.28
N VAL A 219 21.81 1.17 -14.27
CA VAL A 219 21.27 1.20 -12.92
C VAL A 219 20.72 2.58 -12.63
N TRP A 220 19.50 2.64 -12.12
CA TRP A 220 18.87 3.89 -11.70
C TRP A 220 18.51 3.79 -10.23
N THR A 221 18.64 4.89 -9.50
CA THR A 221 18.34 4.94 -8.07
C THR A 221 17.41 6.09 -7.75
N GLY A 222 16.60 5.93 -6.71
CA GLY A 222 15.81 7.00 -6.13
C GLY A 222 15.21 6.58 -4.79
N VAL A 223 14.38 7.44 -4.20
CA VAL A 223 13.76 7.22 -2.89
C VAL A 223 12.24 7.37 -3.00
N VAL A 224 11.52 6.37 -2.49
CA VAL A 224 10.04 6.35 -2.45
C VAL A 224 9.59 6.14 -1.02
N HIS A 225 8.88 7.11 -0.44
CA HIS A 225 8.43 7.07 0.97
C HIS A 225 9.56 6.76 1.98
N GLY A 226 10.79 7.17 1.68
CA GLY A 226 11.96 6.86 2.51
C GLY A 226 12.51 5.45 2.32
N ILE A 227 12.12 4.74 1.27
CA ILE A 227 12.65 3.42 0.86
C ILE A 227 13.58 3.65 -0.34
N GLY A 228 14.81 3.13 -0.27
CA GLY A 228 15.74 3.17 -1.39
C GLY A 228 15.25 2.23 -2.50
N VAL A 229 14.99 2.77 -3.68
CA VAL A 229 14.57 2.01 -4.86
C VAL A 229 15.69 1.98 -5.89
N THR A 230 15.98 0.79 -6.43
CA THR A 230 16.91 0.60 -7.54
C THR A 230 16.16 0.02 -8.73
N PHE A 231 16.36 0.58 -9.92
CA PHE A 231 15.81 0.07 -11.16
C PHE A 231 16.91 -0.46 -12.06
N ILE A 232 16.73 -1.68 -12.55
CA ILE A 232 17.64 -2.32 -13.50
C ILE A 232 17.07 -2.23 -14.90
N GLN A 233 17.82 -1.61 -15.80
CA GLN A 233 17.48 -1.48 -17.21
C GLN A 233 18.48 -2.27 -18.06
N PRO A 234 18.05 -3.37 -18.72
CA PRO A 234 18.88 -4.07 -19.68
C PRO A 234 19.20 -3.17 -20.88
N VAL A 235 20.47 -3.13 -21.32
CA VAL A 235 20.86 -2.38 -22.53
C VAL A 235 20.58 -3.20 -23.78
N TYR A 236 21.08 -4.43 -23.83
CA TYR A 236 20.91 -5.33 -24.98
C TYR A 236 19.47 -5.84 -25.12
N TYR A 237 18.87 -6.27 -24.00
CA TYR A 237 17.48 -6.74 -23.95
C TYR A 237 16.50 -5.62 -23.57
N SER A 238 16.69 -4.42 -24.14
CA SER A 238 15.89 -3.24 -23.80
C SER A 238 14.38 -3.45 -23.97
N SER A 239 13.98 -4.33 -24.90
CA SER A 239 12.59 -4.72 -25.15
C SER A 239 11.95 -5.57 -24.04
N PHE A 240 12.72 -6.07 -23.07
CA PHE A 240 12.17 -6.87 -21.98
C PHE A 240 11.25 -6.04 -21.08
N PHE A 241 11.59 -4.80 -20.78
CA PHE A 241 10.78 -3.98 -19.87
C PHE A 241 10.19 -2.73 -20.54
N SER A 242 10.38 -2.57 -21.85
CA SER A 242 9.80 -1.46 -22.61
C SER A 242 8.39 -1.73 -23.15
N GLN A 243 7.69 -2.75 -22.63
CA GLN A 243 6.37 -3.17 -23.12
C GLN A 243 5.25 -2.53 -22.29
N GLU A 244 4.05 -2.45 -22.87
CA GLU A 244 2.88 -1.78 -22.25
C GLU A 244 2.40 -2.44 -20.95
N ARG A 245 2.48 -3.77 -20.84
CA ARG A 245 2.03 -4.51 -19.67
C ARG A 245 3.22 -4.99 -18.84
N VAL A 246 2.98 -5.25 -17.56
CA VAL A 246 3.99 -5.85 -16.69
C VAL A 246 4.07 -7.36 -16.88
N TYR A 247 2.93 -8.06 -17.01
CA TYR A 247 2.84 -9.51 -17.15
C TYR A 247 2.01 -9.92 -18.38
N GLY A 248 2.03 -11.22 -18.68
CA GLY A 248 1.17 -11.87 -19.68
C GLY A 248 1.84 -12.08 -21.03
N TYR A 249 3.16 -11.93 -21.11
CA TYR A 249 3.91 -12.16 -22.34
C TYR A 249 4.48 -13.56 -22.39
N SER A 250 4.63 -14.08 -23.61
CA SER A 250 5.19 -15.41 -23.86
C SER A 250 6.64 -15.55 -23.39
N ASN A 251 7.36 -14.44 -23.22
CA ASN A 251 8.73 -14.38 -22.77
C ASN A 251 8.87 -13.90 -21.31
N ASP A 252 7.81 -13.93 -20.50
CA ASP A 252 7.87 -13.50 -19.09
C ASP A 252 8.92 -14.28 -18.30
N PHE A 253 9.11 -15.57 -18.60
CA PHE A 253 10.18 -16.35 -17.97
C PHE A 253 11.56 -15.73 -18.23
N GLU A 254 11.90 -15.45 -19.48
CA GLU A 254 13.19 -14.89 -19.88
C GLU A 254 13.39 -13.49 -19.27
N ARG A 255 12.34 -12.65 -19.30
CA ARG A 255 12.35 -11.29 -18.74
C ARG A 255 12.70 -11.32 -17.26
N PHE A 256 11.93 -12.05 -16.47
CA PHE A 256 12.10 -12.05 -15.01
C PHE A 256 13.31 -12.87 -14.56
N THR A 257 13.74 -13.85 -15.35
CA THR A 257 15.00 -14.57 -15.15
C THR A 257 16.21 -13.65 -15.36
N TYR A 258 16.22 -12.86 -16.43
CA TYR A 258 17.25 -11.84 -16.65
C TYR A 258 17.30 -10.84 -15.50
N PHE A 259 16.14 -10.29 -15.12
CA PHE A 259 16.05 -9.33 -14.02
C PHE A 259 16.51 -9.91 -12.67
N SER A 260 16.10 -11.14 -12.36
CA SER A 260 16.53 -11.85 -11.14
C SER A 260 18.04 -11.99 -11.07
N ARG A 261 18.66 -12.38 -12.19
CA ARG A 261 20.12 -12.50 -12.32
C ARG A 261 20.81 -11.15 -12.14
N ALA A 262 20.36 -10.13 -12.87
CA ALA A 262 20.93 -8.80 -12.82
C ALA A 262 20.79 -8.14 -11.44
N SER A 263 19.71 -8.44 -10.70
CA SER A 263 19.51 -7.98 -9.32
C SER A 263 20.57 -8.53 -8.38
N LEU A 264 20.93 -9.81 -8.50
CA LEU A 264 22.00 -10.42 -7.70
C LEU A 264 23.37 -9.90 -8.12
N ASP A 265 23.64 -9.75 -9.42
CA ASP A 265 24.88 -9.16 -9.93
C ASP A 265 25.03 -7.71 -9.40
N TYR A 266 23.95 -6.92 -9.35
CA TYR A 266 23.95 -5.58 -8.73
C TYR A 266 24.24 -5.61 -7.23
N ILE A 267 23.62 -6.52 -6.46
CA ILE A 267 23.85 -6.65 -5.02
C ILE A 267 25.32 -6.95 -4.73
N VAL A 268 25.91 -7.90 -5.46
CA VAL A 268 27.33 -8.25 -5.31
C VAL A 268 28.23 -7.10 -5.76
N LYS A 269 27.95 -6.49 -6.92
CA LYS A 269 28.76 -5.40 -7.48
C LYS A 269 28.75 -4.16 -6.60
N SER A 270 27.62 -3.84 -5.99
CA SER A 270 27.50 -2.76 -4.99
C SER A 270 28.08 -3.14 -3.63
N GLY A 271 28.54 -4.39 -3.44
CA GLY A 271 29.12 -4.86 -2.18
C GLY A 271 28.13 -4.86 -1.03
N LYS A 272 26.83 -5.04 -1.31
CA LYS A 272 25.78 -5.15 -0.30
C LYS A 272 25.82 -6.55 0.31
N GLN A 273 25.56 -6.62 1.61
CA GLN A 273 25.45 -7.89 2.35
C GLN A 273 24.14 -7.90 3.14
N PRO A 274 22.99 -7.97 2.46
CA PRO A 274 21.71 -7.98 3.15
C PRO A 274 21.59 -9.19 4.05
N ASP A 275 21.00 -9.02 5.23
CA ASP A 275 20.65 -10.15 6.10
C ASP A 275 19.56 -11.00 5.44
N VAL A 276 18.63 -10.36 4.71
CA VAL A 276 17.50 -11.02 4.04
C VAL A 276 17.32 -10.53 2.61
N LEU A 277 17.29 -11.47 1.66
CA LEU A 277 16.71 -11.27 0.34
C LEU A 277 15.26 -11.72 0.38
N HIS A 278 14.35 -10.77 0.20
CA HIS A 278 12.91 -11.05 0.19
C HIS A 278 12.39 -11.05 -1.24
N ILE A 279 12.15 -12.25 -1.76
CA ILE A 279 11.68 -12.49 -3.11
C ILE A 279 10.17 -12.75 -3.11
N HIS A 280 9.50 -12.47 -4.22
CA HIS A 280 8.04 -12.50 -4.32
C HIS A 280 7.57 -13.24 -5.57
N ASN A 281 6.61 -14.14 -5.35
CA ASN A 281 5.95 -14.94 -6.38
C ASN A 281 6.94 -15.69 -7.30
N TRP A 282 6.42 -16.25 -8.40
CA TRP A 282 7.22 -17.06 -9.32
C TRP A 282 8.26 -16.22 -10.07
N GLN A 283 7.95 -14.95 -10.36
CA GLN A 283 8.76 -14.05 -11.18
C GLN A 283 10.18 -13.90 -10.63
N THR A 284 10.35 -13.86 -9.31
CA THR A 284 11.66 -13.73 -8.67
C THR A 284 12.09 -15.00 -7.95
N SER A 285 11.33 -16.09 -8.06
CA SER A 285 11.64 -17.37 -7.37
C SER A 285 12.93 -18.03 -7.87
N ILE A 286 13.35 -17.76 -9.11
CA ILE A 286 14.61 -18.28 -9.67
C ILE A 286 15.85 -17.73 -8.96
N ILE A 287 15.71 -16.65 -8.18
CA ILE A 287 16.76 -16.13 -7.28
C ILE A 287 17.18 -17.19 -6.28
N GLY A 288 16.26 -18.07 -5.83
CA GLY A 288 16.57 -19.17 -4.92
C GLY A 288 17.75 -20.02 -5.39
N PRO A 289 17.60 -20.79 -6.48
CA PRO A 289 18.70 -21.58 -7.03
C PRO A 289 19.91 -20.74 -7.47
N LEU A 290 19.69 -19.57 -8.10
CA LEU A 290 20.79 -18.67 -8.50
C LEU A 290 21.68 -18.29 -7.31
N PHE A 291 21.05 -17.90 -6.21
CA PHE A 291 21.75 -17.49 -5.00
C PHE A 291 22.66 -18.61 -4.49
N TRP A 292 22.12 -19.82 -4.30
CA TRP A 292 22.88 -20.91 -3.71
C TRP A 292 23.95 -21.50 -4.63
N ASP A 293 23.71 -21.58 -5.94
CA ASP A 293 24.67 -22.17 -6.87
C ASP A 293 25.74 -21.16 -7.35
N VAL A 294 25.44 -19.86 -7.38
CA VAL A 294 26.32 -18.86 -8.01
C VAL A 294 26.77 -17.76 -7.04
N PHE A 295 25.88 -17.20 -6.23
CA PHE A 295 26.15 -15.92 -5.54
C PHE A 295 26.51 -16.03 -4.06
N VAL A 296 26.19 -17.14 -3.39
CA VAL A 296 26.38 -17.28 -1.93
C VAL A 296 27.82 -17.03 -1.50
N ASN A 297 28.81 -17.50 -2.28
CA ASN A 297 30.24 -17.35 -2.00
C ASN A 297 30.84 -16.03 -2.53
N GLN A 298 29.99 -15.08 -2.94
CA GLN A 298 30.41 -13.77 -3.44
C GLN A 298 30.16 -12.68 -2.38
N GLY A 299 30.27 -13.03 -1.09
CA GLY A 299 30.03 -12.13 0.04
C GLY A 299 28.59 -12.14 0.57
N LEU A 300 27.79 -13.15 0.22
CA LEU A 300 26.40 -13.30 0.65
C LEU A 300 26.18 -14.53 1.55
N GLU A 301 27.23 -15.07 2.16
CA GLU A 301 27.18 -16.33 2.95
C GLU A 301 26.25 -16.19 4.17
N GLY A 302 26.18 -14.98 4.74
CA GLY A 302 25.30 -14.63 5.85
C GLY A 302 23.84 -14.37 5.45
N THR A 303 23.58 -14.12 4.18
CA THR A 303 22.25 -13.76 3.67
C THR A 303 21.29 -14.94 3.72
N ARG A 304 20.02 -14.66 3.99
CA ARG A 304 18.93 -15.64 3.98
C ARG A 304 17.83 -15.24 3.01
N ILE A 305 17.19 -16.21 2.38
CA ILE A 305 16.13 -15.98 1.41
C ILE A 305 14.77 -16.20 2.06
N LEU A 306 13.90 -15.21 1.92
CA LEU A 306 12.50 -15.26 2.28
C LEU A 306 11.67 -15.15 1.00
N LEU A 307 10.81 -16.14 0.71
CA LEU A 307 9.84 -16.06 -0.37
C LEU A 307 8.47 -15.66 0.19
N THR A 308 7.78 -14.72 -0.43
CA THR A 308 6.33 -14.53 -0.24
C THR A 308 5.57 -14.94 -1.50
N CYS A 309 4.57 -15.78 -1.33
CA CYS A 309 3.62 -16.18 -2.38
C CYS A 309 2.26 -15.52 -2.11
N GLN A 310 1.73 -14.80 -3.10
CA GLN A 310 0.36 -14.26 -3.08
C GLN A 310 -0.71 -15.30 -3.46
N GLY A 311 -0.27 -16.45 -3.99
CA GLY A 311 -1.09 -17.58 -4.43
C GLY A 311 -0.23 -18.62 -5.13
N PHE A 312 -0.84 -19.72 -5.58
CA PHE A 312 -0.17 -20.81 -6.31
C PHE A 312 -0.72 -21.03 -7.73
N ASP A 313 -1.58 -20.13 -8.22
CA ASP A 313 -2.17 -20.21 -9.56
C ASP A 313 -1.12 -20.04 -10.65
N SER A 314 -0.20 -19.09 -10.45
CA SER A 314 0.90 -18.78 -11.36
C SER A 314 2.21 -19.35 -10.83
N GLN A 315 2.67 -20.46 -11.41
CA GLN A 315 3.88 -21.17 -10.96
C GLN A 315 5.06 -21.06 -11.93
N CYS A 316 4.78 -20.71 -13.19
CA CYS A 316 5.70 -20.73 -14.34
C CYS A 316 6.35 -22.11 -14.55
N LEU A 317 5.87 -22.82 -15.59
CA LEU A 317 6.40 -24.12 -15.99
C LEU A 317 7.17 -23.97 -17.30
N GLU A 318 8.41 -24.41 -17.33
CA GLU A 318 9.32 -24.19 -18.46
C GLU A 318 10.16 -25.43 -18.78
N GLN A 319 10.78 -25.41 -19.96
CA GLN A 319 11.73 -26.46 -20.35
C GLN A 319 13.01 -26.34 -19.51
N PRO A 320 13.57 -27.46 -19.01
CA PRO A 320 14.76 -27.45 -18.15
C PRO A 320 15.95 -26.69 -18.73
N GLU A 321 16.14 -26.76 -20.05
CA GLU A 321 17.26 -26.14 -20.77
C GLU A 321 17.26 -24.62 -20.61
N LYS A 322 16.09 -24.01 -20.42
CA LYS A 322 15.97 -22.56 -20.22
C LYS A 322 16.65 -22.07 -18.93
N LEU A 323 16.91 -22.96 -17.95
CA LEU A 323 17.67 -22.59 -16.75
C LEU A 323 19.09 -22.11 -17.11
N ALA A 324 19.69 -22.66 -18.17
CA ALA A 324 21.02 -22.26 -18.65
C ALA A 324 21.08 -20.80 -19.11
N LEU A 325 19.95 -20.17 -19.42
CA LEU A 325 19.88 -18.76 -19.79
C LEU A 325 20.49 -17.87 -18.70
N CYS A 326 20.27 -18.15 -17.41
CA CYS A 326 20.85 -17.36 -16.31
C CYS A 326 22.13 -17.95 -15.71
N GLY A 327 22.68 -18.98 -16.33
CA GLY A 327 23.93 -19.63 -15.92
C GLY A 327 23.73 -20.74 -14.88
N LEU A 328 22.49 -21.20 -14.69
CA LEU A 328 22.20 -22.38 -13.90
C LEU A 328 22.43 -23.65 -14.73
N ASP A 329 22.85 -24.74 -14.06
CA ASP A 329 23.03 -26.05 -14.70
C ASP A 329 21.70 -26.85 -14.66
N PRO A 330 21.04 -27.08 -15.82
CA PRO A 330 19.80 -27.84 -15.87
C PRO A 330 19.94 -29.24 -15.26
N SER A 331 21.06 -29.93 -15.49
CA SER A 331 21.24 -31.32 -15.06
C SER A 331 21.23 -31.48 -13.54
N ARG A 332 21.73 -30.47 -12.82
CA ARG A 332 21.75 -30.43 -11.36
C ARG A 332 20.41 -30.05 -10.75
N LEU A 333 19.61 -29.25 -11.44
CA LEU A 333 18.39 -28.63 -10.91
C LEU A 333 17.10 -29.31 -11.38
N TYR A 334 17.12 -30.00 -12.51
CA TYR A 334 16.00 -30.73 -13.06
C TYR A 334 15.84 -32.08 -12.36
N ARG A 335 15.45 -32.02 -11.08
CA ARG A 335 15.25 -33.17 -10.19
C ARG A 335 14.01 -32.96 -9.33
N LEU A 336 13.41 -34.07 -8.90
CA LEU A 336 12.18 -34.05 -8.09
C LEU A 336 12.36 -33.30 -6.77
N ASP A 337 13.53 -33.41 -6.14
CA ASP A 337 13.89 -32.70 -4.89
C ASP A 337 14.38 -31.26 -5.14
N ARG A 338 14.25 -30.77 -6.38
CA ARG A 338 14.68 -29.45 -6.85
C ARG A 338 13.58 -28.79 -7.66
N LEU A 339 13.80 -28.46 -8.94
CA LEU A 339 12.87 -27.67 -9.74
C LEU A 339 11.89 -28.52 -10.58
N GLN A 340 12.08 -29.83 -10.73
CA GLN A 340 11.20 -30.65 -11.57
C GLN A 340 9.74 -30.54 -11.11
N ASP A 341 8.80 -30.29 -12.02
CA ASP A 341 7.39 -30.17 -11.67
C ASP A 341 6.81 -31.50 -11.17
N ASN A 342 5.89 -31.44 -10.21
CA ASN A 342 5.30 -32.64 -9.60
C ASN A 342 4.26 -33.33 -10.51
N LYS A 343 3.65 -32.61 -11.46
CA LYS A 343 2.62 -33.14 -12.36
C LYS A 343 3.16 -33.36 -13.77
N LYS A 344 3.91 -32.38 -14.28
CA LYS A 344 4.53 -32.40 -15.62
C LYS A 344 6.01 -32.67 -15.47
N ALA A 345 6.37 -33.92 -15.21
CA ALA A 345 7.75 -34.32 -14.88
C ALA A 345 8.81 -33.92 -15.91
N HIS A 346 8.44 -33.62 -17.16
CA HIS A 346 9.33 -33.12 -18.22
C HIS A 346 9.66 -31.61 -18.12
N LEU A 347 9.01 -30.88 -17.21
CA LEU A 347 9.19 -29.44 -17.04
C LEU A 347 9.83 -29.11 -15.68
N VAL A 348 10.37 -27.90 -15.59
CA VAL A 348 10.73 -27.25 -14.34
C VAL A 348 9.64 -26.29 -13.90
N ASN A 349 9.46 -26.17 -12.59
CA ASN A 349 8.52 -25.28 -11.93
C ASN A 349 9.31 -24.24 -11.13
N ILE A 350 9.23 -22.98 -11.55
CA ILE A 350 10.07 -21.91 -11.01
C ILE A 350 9.63 -21.54 -9.60
N LEU A 351 8.33 -21.49 -9.34
CA LEU A 351 7.81 -21.25 -7.99
C LEU A 351 8.18 -22.38 -7.03
N LYS A 352 8.16 -23.64 -7.49
CA LYS A 352 8.67 -24.79 -6.72
C LYS A 352 10.13 -24.56 -6.34
N GLY A 353 10.96 -24.09 -7.27
CA GLY A 353 12.34 -23.70 -7.00
C GLY A 353 12.44 -22.67 -5.87
N GLY A 354 11.64 -21.61 -5.93
CA GLY A 354 11.56 -20.62 -4.85
C GLY A 354 11.22 -21.25 -3.49
N VAL A 355 10.23 -22.15 -3.45
CA VAL A 355 9.86 -22.87 -2.23
C VAL A 355 11.02 -23.74 -1.73
N VAL A 356 11.65 -24.53 -2.59
CA VAL A 356 12.72 -25.47 -2.21
C VAL A 356 13.95 -24.72 -1.67
N PHE A 357 14.36 -23.64 -2.34
CA PHE A 357 15.61 -22.94 -2.04
C PHE A 357 15.48 -21.79 -1.01
N SER A 358 14.27 -21.35 -0.66
CA SER A 358 14.12 -20.31 0.38
C SER A 358 14.29 -20.87 1.79
N ASN A 359 14.83 -20.06 2.70
CA ASN A 359 14.95 -20.43 4.12
C ASN A 359 13.59 -20.42 4.82
N LYS A 360 12.72 -19.46 4.46
CA LYS A 360 11.32 -19.38 4.89
C LYS A 360 10.43 -19.02 3.70
N VAL A 361 9.18 -19.47 3.75
CA VAL A 361 8.18 -19.18 2.73
C VAL A 361 6.93 -18.67 3.42
N ILE A 362 6.50 -17.47 3.08
CA ILE A 362 5.23 -16.89 3.53
C ILE A 362 4.19 -17.14 2.45
N ILE A 363 3.05 -17.69 2.85
CA ILE A 363 1.88 -17.85 2.00
C ILE A 363 0.84 -16.85 2.48
N MET A 364 0.48 -15.91 1.61
CA MET A 364 -0.51 -14.89 1.91
C MET A 364 -1.91 -15.47 1.74
N THR A 365 -2.64 -15.60 2.84
CA THR A 365 -4.07 -15.97 2.83
C THR A 365 -4.74 -15.43 4.09
N SER A 366 -5.99 -15.00 3.95
CA SER A 366 -6.76 -14.42 5.05
C SER A 366 -7.65 -15.44 5.78
N ILE A 367 -7.91 -16.60 5.15
CA ILE A 367 -8.99 -17.51 5.58
C ILE A 367 -8.48 -18.93 5.83
N GLN A 368 -7.40 -19.34 5.17
CA GLN A 368 -7.04 -20.75 5.10
C GLN A 368 -5.90 -21.13 6.04
N SER A 369 -6.07 -22.29 6.69
CA SER A 369 -5.01 -22.89 7.49
C SER A 369 -3.91 -23.46 6.60
N LYS A 370 -2.71 -23.59 7.19
CA LYS A 370 -1.55 -24.21 6.52
C LYS A 370 -1.89 -25.58 5.94
N ASP A 371 -2.60 -26.42 6.70
CA ASP A 371 -2.93 -27.78 6.26
C ASP A 371 -3.92 -27.78 5.09
N GLN A 372 -4.89 -26.87 5.07
CA GLN A 372 -5.85 -26.74 3.99
C GLN A 372 -5.19 -26.32 2.67
N ILE A 373 -4.20 -25.42 2.75
CA ILE A 373 -3.40 -25.02 1.59
C ILE A 373 -2.60 -26.22 1.07
N ILE A 374 -1.94 -26.95 1.97
CA ILE A 374 -1.13 -28.11 1.61
C ILE A 374 -1.99 -29.22 1.00
N SER A 375 -3.23 -29.44 1.45
CA SER A 375 -4.06 -30.55 0.97
C SER A 375 -4.86 -30.22 -0.28
N GLY A 376 -5.44 -29.00 -0.36
CA GLY A 376 -6.43 -28.66 -1.39
C GLY A 376 -5.98 -27.63 -2.41
N LEU A 377 -5.08 -26.71 -2.03
CA LEU A 377 -4.80 -25.48 -2.79
C LEU A 377 -3.33 -25.30 -3.12
N GLY A 378 -2.59 -26.40 -3.18
CA GLY A 378 -1.20 -26.41 -3.63
C GLY A 378 -1.05 -26.38 -5.15
N HIS A 379 -2.14 -26.51 -5.93
CA HIS A 379 -2.12 -26.53 -7.41
C HIS A 379 -1.07 -27.49 -8.01
N GLY A 380 -0.81 -28.64 -7.38
CA GLY A 380 0.22 -29.61 -7.76
C GLY A 380 1.49 -29.56 -6.90
N LEU A 381 1.69 -28.52 -6.10
CA LEU A 381 2.81 -28.39 -5.17
C LEU A 381 2.61 -29.14 -3.86
N GLN A 382 1.48 -29.81 -3.64
CA GLN A 382 1.17 -30.50 -2.39
C GLN A 382 2.32 -31.39 -1.87
N PRO A 383 2.99 -32.22 -2.69
CA PRO A 383 4.15 -33.00 -2.22
C PRO A 383 5.31 -32.10 -1.75
N THR A 384 5.64 -31.06 -2.52
CA THR A 384 6.71 -30.11 -2.18
C THR A 384 6.41 -29.35 -0.89
N LEU A 385 5.19 -28.82 -0.76
CA LEU A 385 4.76 -28.05 0.42
C LEU A 385 4.75 -28.93 1.67
N THR A 386 4.40 -30.22 1.53
CA THR A 386 4.43 -31.19 2.62
C THR A 386 5.85 -31.43 3.11
N ILE A 387 6.80 -31.68 2.19
CA ILE A 387 8.23 -31.86 2.51
C ILE A 387 8.80 -30.63 3.23
N HIS A 388 8.34 -29.43 2.85
CA HIS A 388 8.84 -28.16 3.37
C HIS A 388 7.95 -27.50 4.43
N LYS A 389 7.01 -28.23 5.03
CA LYS A 389 5.97 -27.70 5.94
C LYS A 389 6.51 -26.79 7.07
N GLU A 390 7.67 -27.13 7.61
CA GLU A 390 8.32 -26.43 8.75
C GLU A 390 8.80 -25.01 8.42
N LYS A 391 9.08 -24.73 7.15
CA LYS A 391 9.49 -23.39 6.71
C LYS A 391 8.35 -22.55 6.15
N LEU A 392 7.16 -23.13 6.01
CA LEU A 392 5.96 -22.41 5.59
C LEU A 392 5.39 -21.59 6.75
N LEU A 393 5.04 -20.34 6.48
CA LEU A 393 4.36 -19.42 7.38
C LEU A 393 3.11 -18.91 6.68
N ILE A 394 2.01 -18.81 7.42
CA ILE A 394 0.78 -18.21 6.91
C ILE A 394 0.71 -16.79 7.44
N ALA A 395 0.49 -15.82 6.55
CA ALA A 395 0.30 -14.43 6.94
C ALA A 395 -0.97 -13.86 6.28
N PRO A 396 -1.85 -13.20 7.06
CA PRO A 396 -2.98 -12.50 6.48
C PRO A 396 -2.52 -11.27 5.71
N ARG A 397 -3.33 -10.81 4.76
CA ARG A 397 -3.10 -9.51 4.13
C ARG A 397 -3.30 -8.41 5.18
N GLY A 398 -2.26 -7.61 5.40
CA GLY A 398 -2.34 -6.43 6.26
C GLY A 398 -2.81 -5.22 5.46
N PHE A 399 -3.39 -4.24 6.16
CA PHE A 399 -3.72 -2.92 5.61
C PHE A 399 -3.05 -1.83 6.45
N ASP A 400 -2.65 -0.72 5.84
CA ASP A 400 -2.10 0.41 6.59
C ASP A 400 -3.24 1.18 7.27
N LYS A 401 -3.30 1.08 8.60
CA LYS A 401 -4.27 1.82 9.41
C LYS A 401 -4.19 3.33 9.21
N SER A 402 -3.02 3.90 8.91
CA SER A 402 -2.91 5.35 8.65
C SER A 402 -3.63 5.79 7.37
N ILE A 403 -3.90 4.86 6.46
CA ILE A 403 -4.57 5.11 5.18
C ILE A 403 -6.06 4.78 5.28
N TRP A 404 -6.41 3.69 5.97
CA TRP A 404 -7.75 3.10 6.00
C TRP A 404 -8.49 3.30 7.34
N ASP A 405 -8.10 4.29 8.15
CA ASP A 405 -8.79 4.62 9.40
C ASP A 405 -9.95 5.61 9.15
N PRO A 406 -11.22 5.18 9.31
CA PRO A 406 -12.37 6.04 9.05
C PRO A 406 -12.46 7.25 9.99
N SER A 407 -11.73 7.24 11.11
CA SER A 407 -11.68 8.38 12.03
C SER A 407 -10.80 9.51 11.52
N LEU A 408 -9.89 9.23 10.59
CA LEU A 408 -8.91 10.18 10.04
C LEU A 408 -9.06 10.38 8.53
N ASP A 409 -9.90 9.59 7.86
CA ASP A 409 -10.07 9.64 6.41
C ASP A 409 -10.82 10.90 5.95
N LYS A 410 -10.10 11.79 5.26
CA LYS A 410 -10.60 13.07 4.76
C LYS A 410 -11.51 12.92 3.53
N PHE A 411 -11.55 11.75 2.90
CA PHE A 411 -12.43 11.49 1.76
C PHE A 411 -13.84 11.08 2.21
N LEU A 412 -14.06 10.87 3.51
CA LEU A 412 -15.38 10.57 4.03
C LEU A 412 -16.22 11.82 4.17
N PRO A 413 -17.52 11.75 3.80
CA PRO A 413 -18.48 12.81 4.12
C PRO A 413 -18.52 13.13 5.62
N GLN A 414 -18.33 12.12 6.46
CA GLN A 414 -18.18 12.29 7.90
C GLN A 414 -17.37 11.14 8.50
N ASN A 415 -16.33 11.48 9.26
CA ASN A 415 -15.53 10.50 9.99
C ASN A 415 -16.34 9.76 11.06
N TYR A 416 -15.96 8.51 11.31
CA TYR A 416 -16.54 7.69 12.36
C TYR A 416 -15.48 6.74 12.94
N SER A 417 -15.78 6.14 14.09
CA SER A 417 -14.92 5.15 14.74
C SER A 417 -15.77 4.05 15.38
N ALA A 418 -15.12 3.01 15.90
CA ALA A 418 -15.79 1.97 16.67
C ALA A 418 -16.53 2.55 17.90
N ASP A 419 -15.99 3.62 18.51
CA ASP A 419 -16.60 4.29 19.67
C ASP A 419 -17.70 5.29 19.28
N ASN A 420 -17.71 5.76 18.01
CA ASN A 420 -18.70 6.69 17.50
C ASN A 420 -19.08 6.37 16.05
N VAL A 421 -20.11 5.55 15.89
CA VAL A 421 -20.61 5.06 14.60
C VAL A 421 -21.54 6.03 13.87
N ASN A 422 -21.86 7.20 14.44
CA ASN A 422 -22.86 8.10 13.87
C ASN A 422 -22.52 8.55 12.44
N GLY A 423 -21.24 8.81 12.16
CA GLY A 423 -20.77 9.19 10.82
C GLY A 423 -20.91 8.09 9.77
N LYS A 424 -21.01 6.81 10.19
CA LYS A 424 -21.23 5.68 9.28
C LYS A 424 -22.56 5.80 8.54
N SER A 425 -23.61 6.28 9.22
CA SER A 425 -24.93 6.48 8.61
C SER A 425 -24.90 7.51 7.47
N VAL A 426 -24.11 8.59 7.64
CA VAL A 426 -23.92 9.64 6.63
C VAL A 426 -23.11 9.11 5.45
N CYS A 427 -22.02 8.39 5.73
CA CYS A 427 -21.22 7.74 4.69
C CYS A 427 -22.06 6.75 3.86
N LYS A 428 -22.90 5.96 4.52
CA LYS A 428 -23.78 4.98 3.87
C LYS A 428 -24.82 5.62 2.97
N VAL A 429 -25.50 6.67 3.43
CA VAL A 429 -26.48 7.42 2.61
C VAL A 429 -25.79 8.10 1.43
N SER A 430 -24.59 8.62 1.63
CA SER A 430 -23.78 9.19 0.55
C SER A 430 -23.39 8.15 -0.50
N LEU A 431 -22.96 6.96 -0.08
CA LEU A 431 -22.65 5.84 -0.99
C LEU A 431 -23.90 5.36 -1.75
N GLN A 432 -25.02 5.20 -1.05
CA GLN A 432 -26.31 4.87 -1.68
C GLN A 432 -26.69 5.90 -2.74
N ARG A 433 -26.53 7.20 -2.44
CA ARG A 433 -26.79 8.29 -3.40
C ARG A 433 -25.87 8.20 -4.62
N HIS A 434 -24.58 7.94 -4.43
CA HIS A 434 -23.63 7.82 -5.55
C HIS A 434 -23.93 6.63 -6.47
N LEU A 435 -24.53 5.57 -5.95
CA LEU A 435 -24.84 4.35 -6.70
C LEU A 435 -26.31 4.26 -7.15
N ASP A 436 -27.06 5.36 -7.05
CA ASP A 436 -28.50 5.46 -7.34
C ASP A 436 -29.37 4.45 -6.57
N LEU A 437 -28.92 4.03 -5.39
CA LEU A 437 -29.67 3.17 -4.48
C LEU A 437 -30.63 3.99 -3.61
N PRO A 438 -31.76 3.40 -3.16
CA PRO A 438 -32.64 4.06 -2.21
C PRO A 438 -31.92 4.47 -0.93
N GLN A 439 -31.89 5.79 -0.69
CA GLN A 439 -31.17 6.45 0.39
C GLN A 439 -31.88 6.22 1.74
N GLN A 440 -31.49 5.15 2.43
CA GLN A 440 -32.04 4.78 3.74
C GLN A 440 -30.93 4.20 4.61
N ALA A 441 -30.52 4.96 5.63
CA ALA A 441 -29.46 4.55 6.56
C ALA A 441 -29.79 3.24 7.33
N SER A 442 -31.08 2.98 7.56
CA SER A 442 -31.58 1.79 8.26
C SER A 442 -31.57 0.51 7.42
N LYS A 443 -31.48 0.59 6.08
CA LYS A 443 -31.39 -0.59 5.22
C LYS A 443 -29.99 -1.16 5.24
N ILE A 444 -29.83 -2.45 5.48
CA ILE A 444 -28.52 -3.10 5.47
C ILE A 444 -27.90 -2.97 4.06
N LEU A 445 -26.64 -2.54 4.00
CA LEU A 445 -25.87 -2.42 2.76
C LEU A 445 -24.65 -3.36 2.82
N VAL A 446 -24.67 -4.39 1.97
CA VAL A 446 -23.62 -5.42 1.89
C VAL A 446 -22.76 -5.15 0.66
N GLY A 447 -21.44 -5.09 0.84
CA GLY A 447 -20.49 -5.00 -0.27
C GLY A 447 -19.79 -6.34 -0.49
N CYS A 448 -19.86 -6.84 -1.71
CA CYS A 448 -19.25 -8.09 -2.16
C CYS A 448 -18.16 -7.75 -3.18
N ILE A 449 -16.91 -7.95 -2.80
CA ILE A 449 -15.76 -7.60 -3.63
C ILE A 449 -15.01 -8.88 -3.99
N TYR A 450 -14.76 -9.10 -5.27
CA TYR A 450 -14.15 -10.34 -5.76
C TYR A 450 -13.18 -10.10 -6.91
N SER A 451 -12.15 -10.95 -6.97
CA SER A 451 -11.20 -11.02 -8.07
C SER A 451 -11.66 -11.96 -9.18
N ASP A 452 -12.29 -13.08 -8.82
CA ASP A 452 -12.83 -14.04 -9.76
C ASP A 452 -14.18 -14.56 -9.26
N ILE A 453 -15.14 -14.70 -10.18
CA ILE A 453 -16.47 -15.23 -9.88
C ILE A 453 -16.46 -16.75 -9.67
N SER A 454 -15.42 -17.43 -10.18
CA SER A 454 -15.25 -18.88 -10.03
C SER A 454 -15.03 -19.31 -8.57
N GLU A 455 -14.68 -18.36 -7.69
CA GLU A 455 -14.57 -18.56 -6.25
C GLU A 455 -15.93 -18.72 -5.56
N PHE A 456 -17.04 -18.39 -6.24
CA PHE A 456 -18.39 -18.47 -5.69
C PHE A 456 -19.18 -19.63 -6.26
N ASP A 457 -19.89 -20.31 -5.37
CA ASP A 457 -21.08 -21.05 -5.78
C ASP A 457 -22.17 -20.04 -6.15
N LEU A 458 -22.21 -19.72 -7.44
CA LEU A 458 -23.11 -18.72 -8.01
C LEU A 458 -24.58 -19.01 -7.69
N GLU A 459 -24.99 -20.27 -7.66
CA GLU A 459 -26.38 -20.63 -7.42
C GLU A 459 -26.77 -20.37 -5.96
N ASN A 460 -25.89 -20.74 -5.03
CA ASN A 460 -26.07 -20.41 -3.62
C ASN A 460 -26.05 -18.89 -3.38
N LEU A 461 -25.15 -18.16 -4.05
CA LEU A 461 -25.10 -16.70 -3.97
C LEU A 461 -26.38 -16.04 -4.50
N LYS A 462 -26.91 -16.51 -5.64
CA LYS A 462 -28.19 -16.04 -6.21
C LYS A 462 -29.32 -16.21 -5.20
N MET A 463 -29.47 -17.42 -4.65
CA MET A 463 -30.51 -17.72 -3.67
C MET A 463 -30.42 -16.82 -2.44
N LEU A 464 -29.20 -16.59 -1.93
CA LEU A 464 -28.95 -15.76 -0.76
C LEU A 464 -29.30 -14.28 -1.03
N VAL A 465 -28.82 -13.73 -2.15
CA VAL A 465 -29.13 -12.35 -2.57
C VAL A 465 -30.63 -12.16 -2.78
N TRP A 466 -31.32 -13.12 -3.41
CA TRP A 466 -32.76 -13.04 -3.63
C TRP A 466 -33.55 -13.04 -2.32
N MET A 467 -33.22 -13.94 -1.40
CA MET A 467 -33.86 -14.02 -0.08
C MET A 467 -33.61 -12.74 0.76
N ALA A 468 -32.39 -12.22 0.75
CA ALA A 468 -32.02 -11.01 1.49
C ALA A 468 -32.65 -9.74 0.89
N SER A 469 -32.73 -9.66 -0.43
CA SER A 469 -33.36 -8.53 -1.14
C SER A 469 -34.85 -8.39 -0.79
N LYS A 470 -35.57 -9.52 -0.62
CA LYS A 470 -36.97 -9.51 -0.13
C LYS A 470 -37.12 -8.92 1.27
N LYS A 471 -36.05 -8.92 2.08
CA LYS A 471 -36.00 -8.31 3.41
C LYS A 471 -35.49 -6.85 3.37
N GLY A 472 -35.29 -6.28 2.18
CA GLY A 472 -34.86 -4.89 2.00
C GLY A 472 -33.35 -4.65 2.12
N VAL A 473 -32.53 -5.71 2.09
CA VAL A 473 -31.07 -5.63 2.05
C VAL A 473 -30.60 -5.18 0.66
N GLN A 474 -29.59 -4.33 0.62
CA GLN A 474 -28.97 -3.82 -0.61
C GLN A 474 -27.59 -4.45 -0.80
N PHE A 475 -27.20 -4.71 -2.06
CA PHE A 475 -25.93 -5.34 -2.38
C PHE A 475 -25.14 -4.50 -3.39
N ILE A 476 -23.84 -4.33 -3.13
CA ILE A 476 -22.89 -3.74 -4.06
C ILE A 476 -21.93 -4.85 -4.46
N PHE A 477 -21.81 -5.15 -5.75
CA PHE A 477 -20.87 -6.15 -6.24
C PHE A 477 -19.75 -5.45 -7.01
N MET A 478 -18.50 -5.70 -6.63
CA MET A 478 -17.33 -5.13 -7.28
C MET A 478 -16.39 -6.25 -7.72
N GLY A 479 -16.10 -6.30 -9.02
CA GLY A 479 -15.26 -7.31 -9.64
C GLY A 479 -14.01 -6.70 -10.26
N PHE A 480 -12.85 -7.32 -10.07
CA PHE A 480 -11.60 -6.94 -10.73
C PHE A 480 -11.20 -8.02 -11.74
N SER A 481 -11.59 -7.89 -13.00
CA SER A 481 -11.23 -8.88 -14.05
C SER A 481 -10.60 -8.23 -15.27
N GLN A 482 -9.52 -8.84 -15.77
CA GLN A 482 -8.94 -8.58 -17.09
C GLN A 482 -9.47 -9.52 -18.18
N SER A 483 -10.33 -10.50 -17.84
CA SER A 483 -10.82 -11.52 -18.78
C SER A 483 -12.25 -11.25 -19.24
N ALA A 484 -12.45 -11.24 -20.56
CA ALA A 484 -13.72 -10.95 -21.22
C ALA A 484 -14.84 -11.98 -20.95
N GLY A 485 -14.52 -13.18 -20.43
CA GLY A 485 -15.52 -14.22 -20.15
C GLY A 485 -16.32 -14.00 -18.85
N ILE A 486 -15.74 -13.29 -17.88
CA ILE A 486 -16.37 -13.01 -16.58
C ILE A 486 -17.42 -11.91 -16.70
N SER A 487 -17.24 -10.95 -17.61
CA SER A 487 -18.25 -9.91 -17.86
C SER A 487 -19.58 -10.52 -18.32
N THR A 488 -19.55 -11.57 -19.15
CA THR A 488 -20.77 -12.23 -19.66
C THR A 488 -21.53 -12.99 -18.57
N ALA A 489 -20.84 -13.68 -17.66
CA ALA A 489 -21.49 -14.37 -16.54
C ALA A 489 -22.13 -13.38 -15.54
N LEU A 490 -21.49 -12.23 -15.33
CA LEU A 490 -22.00 -11.15 -14.49
C LEU A 490 -23.14 -10.37 -15.14
N GLU A 491 -23.07 -10.14 -16.44
CA GLU A 491 -24.17 -9.57 -17.22
C GLU A 491 -25.38 -10.50 -17.15
N PHE A 492 -25.19 -11.81 -17.28
CA PHE A 492 -26.26 -12.79 -17.13
C PHE A 492 -26.83 -12.80 -15.71
N PHE A 493 -25.98 -12.76 -14.67
CA PHE A 493 -26.41 -12.63 -13.28
C PHE A 493 -27.21 -11.33 -13.05
N LYS A 494 -26.77 -10.21 -13.63
CA LYS A 494 -27.46 -8.92 -13.57
C LYS A 494 -28.82 -8.97 -14.26
N GLU A 495 -28.89 -9.57 -15.45
CA GLU A 495 -30.11 -9.71 -16.24
C GLU A 495 -31.12 -10.65 -15.61
N GLU A 496 -30.69 -11.77 -15.04
CA GLU A 496 -31.56 -12.73 -14.35
C GLU A 496 -32.16 -12.14 -13.07
N MET A 497 -31.35 -11.40 -12.31
CA MET A 497 -31.79 -10.97 -10.98
C MET A 497 -32.85 -9.87 -11.04
N LYS A 498 -32.87 -8.99 -12.06
CA LYS A 498 -33.84 -7.86 -12.19
C LYS A 498 -34.12 -7.13 -10.85
N VAL A 499 -33.15 -7.11 -9.94
CA VAL A 499 -33.31 -6.52 -8.60
C VAL A 499 -32.81 -5.08 -8.67
N PHE A 500 -33.67 -4.13 -8.28
CA PHE A 500 -33.44 -2.67 -8.21
C PHE A 500 -32.31 -2.22 -7.25
N TYR A 501 -31.44 -3.14 -6.79
CA TYR A 501 -30.50 -2.92 -5.70
C TYR A 501 -29.12 -3.55 -5.98
N LEU A 502 -28.73 -3.63 -7.25
CA LEU A 502 -27.50 -4.29 -7.69
C LEU A 502 -26.69 -3.33 -8.56
N HIS A 503 -25.56 -2.84 -8.05
CA HIS A 503 -24.64 -1.98 -8.80
C HIS A 503 -23.30 -2.70 -9.00
N PHE A 504 -22.80 -2.72 -10.23
CA PHE A 504 -21.51 -3.29 -10.61
C PHE A 504 -20.54 -2.17 -10.96
N LEU A 505 -19.43 -2.09 -10.24
CA LEU A 505 -18.32 -1.19 -10.58
C LEU A 505 -17.26 -2.01 -11.32
N LEU A 506 -17.20 -1.86 -12.65
CA LEU A 506 -16.10 -2.34 -13.47
C LEU A 506 -15.10 -1.19 -13.60
N SER A 507 -13.99 -1.26 -12.88
CA SER A 507 -12.90 -0.30 -13.04
C SER A 507 -11.56 -1.00 -12.89
N ALA A 508 -10.72 -0.84 -13.91
CA ALA A 508 -9.33 -1.29 -13.89
C ALA A 508 -8.43 -0.49 -12.93
N ASN A 509 -8.94 0.59 -12.28
CA ASN A 509 -8.12 1.52 -11.49
C ASN A 509 -8.78 2.07 -10.21
N CYS A 510 -9.90 1.53 -9.73
CA CYS A 510 -10.54 2.05 -8.52
C CYS A 510 -10.10 1.32 -7.24
N PHE A 511 -8.96 1.73 -6.70
CA PHE A 511 -8.77 1.82 -5.24
C PHE A 511 -9.36 3.15 -4.71
N SER A 512 -10.55 3.55 -5.18
CA SER A 512 -11.26 4.66 -4.52
C SER A 512 -11.74 4.16 -3.16
N ARG A 513 -11.47 4.91 -2.09
CA ARG A 513 -11.75 4.52 -0.69
C ARG A 513 -13.25 4.50 -0.35
N GLU A 514 -14.03 5.24 -1.13
CA GLU A 514 -15.46 5.51 -0.92
C GLU A 514 -16.39 4.27 -0.82
N PRO A 515 -16.23 3.19 -1.61
CA PRO A 515 -17.10 2.01 -1.53
C PRO A 515 -16.90 1.20 -0.25
N PHE A 516 -15.74 1.30 0.40
CA PHE A 516 -15.35 0.39 1.49
C PHE A 516 -15.86 0.83 2.86
N ILE A 517 -16.08 2.13 3.03
CA ILE A 517 -16.24 2.73 4.36
C ILE A 517 -17.72 2.97 4.70
N GLY A 518 -18.64 2.77 3.76
CA GLY A 518 -20.09 2.83 4.00
C GLY A 518 -20.77 1.48 4.27
N LEU A 519 -20.03 0.37 4.22
CA LEU A 519 -20.58 -1.00 4.27
C LEU A 519 -20.90 -1.45 5.69
N ASP A 520 -21.96 -2.26 5.85
CA ASP A 520 -22.26 -2.94 7.10
C ASP A 520 -21.43 -4.23 7.22
N GLU A 521 -20.91 -4.51 8.42
CA GLU A 521 -20.29 -5.81 8.77
C GLU A 521 -21.36 -6.84 9.14
#